data_AF-A0A966D754-F1
#
_entry.id   AF-A0A966D754-F1
#
_cell.length_a   1.000
_cell.length_b   1.000
_cell.length_c   1.000
_cell.angle_alpha   90.00
_cell.angle_beta   90.00
_cell.angle_gamma   90.00
#
_symmetry.space_group_name_H-M   'P 1'
#
loop_
_entity.id
_entity.type
_entity.pdbx_description
1 polymer ?
#
loop_
_entity_poly.entity_id
_entity_poly.type
_entity_poly.pdbx_seq_one_letter_code
_entity_poly.pdbx_strand_id
1 'polypeptide(L)'
;HMDLLKHDSEMTFYNPQWPIRTVSYADPPSYVCPVKGYKCSVQSTLSAEGSRVLGSTVESSVLSRNCVIMPGSSVEESIIGEGVVIGENCRLKKVIIDSHNIIPANTVMGFDPEYDREHYSVDPGSGIIVVGMPKMQLRKSIENPKEGFDWSSFS
;
A
#
# COMPACT_ATOMS: atom_id res chain seq x y z
N HIS A 1 -8.60 -15.73 1.50
CA HIS A 1 -9.28 -15.75 0.20
C HIS A 1 -9.74 -14.31 -0.09
N MET A 2 -9.48 -13.76 -1.29
CA MET A 2 -9.70 -12.34 -1.63
C MET A 2 -11.04 -12.15 -2.36
N ASP A 3 -12.15 -12.44 -1.68
CA ASP A 3 -13.48 -12.60 -2.30
C ASP A 3 -14.04 -11.35 -2.96
N LEU A 4 -13.77 -10.18 -2.38
CA LEU A 4 -14.26 -8.88 -2.86
C LEU A 4 -13.75 -8.49 -4.26
N LEU A 5 -12.68 -9.12 -4.73
CA LEU A 5 -12.05 -8.79 -6.02
C LEU A 5 -12.58 -9.65 -7.17
N LYS A 6 -13.44 -10.64 -6.87
CA LYS A 6 -14.10 -11.45 -7.89
C LYS A 6 -15.26 -10.68 -8.52
N HIS A 7 -15.42 -10.81 -9.84
CA HIS A 7 -16.53 -10.16 -10.55
C HIS A 7 -17.90 -10.60 -10.04
N ASP A 8 -18.09 -11.91 -9.82
CA ASP A 8 -19.30 -12.52 -9.28
C ASP A 8 -19.16 -12.79 -7.77
N SER A 9 -18.70 -11.80 -7.01
CA SER A 9 -18.67 -11.90 -5.55
C SER A 9 -20.08 -11.84 -4.96
N GLU A 10 -20.40 -12.74 -4.03
CA GLU A 10 -21.64 -12.69 -3.25
C GLU A 10 -21.71 -11.44 -2.36
N MET A 11 -20.55 -10.89 -1.99
CA MET A 11 -20.43 -9.67 -1.19
C MET A 11 -20.01 -8.51 -2.09
N THR A 12 -20.91 -7.52 -2.23
CA THR A 12 -20.71 -6.34 -3.09
C THR A 12 -20.92 -5.03 -2.32
N PHE A 13 -20.09 -4.03 -2.59
CA PHE A 13 -20.25 -2.68 -2.04
C PHE A 13 -21.28 -1.84 -2.79
N TYR A 14 -21.78 -2.34 -3.92
CA TYR A 14 -22.64 -1.58 -4.83
C TYR A 14 -24.13 -1.80 -4.59
N ASN A 15 -24.54 -2.29 -3.40
CA ASN A 15 -25.96 -2.48 -3.06
C ASN A 15 -26.58 -1.18 -2.50
N PRO A 16 -27.43 -0.45 -3.26
CA PRO A 16 -28.05 0.78 -2.78
C PRO A 16 -29.15 0.56 -1.73
N GLN A 17 -29.70 -0.66 -1.63
CA GLN A 17 -30.73 -0.99 -0.63
C GLN A 17 -30.11 -1.20 0.76
N TRP A 18 -28.81 -1.48 0.81
CA TRP A 18 -28.07 -1.70 2.06
C TRP A 18 -26.72 -0.98 2.04
N PRO A 19 -26.72 0.37 2.13
CA PRO A 19 -25.48 1.14 2.09
C PRO A 19 -24.66 0.96 3.37
N ILE A 20 -23.38 0.63 3.21
CA ILE A 20 -22.41 0.61 4.31
C ILE A 20 -21.92 2.04 4.50
N ARG A 21 -22.23 2.64 5.65
CA ARG A 21 -21.80 4.00 5.99
C ARG A 21 -20.52 3.96 6.82
N THR A 22 -19.55 4.79 6.43
CA THR A 22 -18.31 5.03 7.16
C THR A 22 -17.99 6.53 7.12
N VAL A 23 -16.95 6.94 7.83
CA VAL A 23 -16.40 8.29 7.76
C VAL A 23 -16.00 8.63 6.32
N SER A 24 -16.42 9.79 5.83
CA SER A 24 -16.01 10.31 4.52
C SER A 24 -14.83 11.24 4.71
N TYR A 25 -13.77 11.01 3.94
CA TYR A 25 -12.62 11.88 3.88
C TYR A 25 -12.66 12.67 2.57
N ALA A 26 -12.12 13.88 2.57
CA ALA A 26 -11.99 14.70 1.37
C ALA A 26 -10.61 14.47 0.72
N ASP A 27 -10.22 13.21 0.60
CA ASP A 27 -8.95 12.82 -0.04
C ASP A 27 -9.10 13.00 -1.56
N PRO A 28 -8.02 13.34 -2.30
CA PRO A 28 -8.07 13.45 -3.75
C PRO A 28 -8.38 12.11 -4.42
N PRO A 29 -8.82 12.07 -5.68
CA PRO A 29 -9.01 10.80 -6.39
C PRO A 29 -7.71 10.00 -6.47
N SER A 30 -7.82 8.68 -6.61
CA SER A 30 -6.64 7.85 -6.86
C SER A 30 -5.99 8.20 -8.20
N TYR A 31 -4.67 8.04 -8.27
CA TYR A 31 -3.87 8.48 -9.40
C TYR A 31 -2.96 7.35 -9.89
N VAL A 32 -3.05 7.02 -11.17
CA VAL A 32 -2.23 5.99 -11.82
C VAL A 32 -1.46 6.63 -12.95
N CYS A 33 -0.14 6.59 -12.90
CA CYS A 33 0.70 7.26 -13.89
C CYS A 33 1.98 6.48 -14.20
N PRO A 34 2.24 6.14 -15.48
CA PRO A 34 3.53 5.59 -15.88
C PRO A 34 4.62 6.65 -15.71
N VAL A 35 5.71 6.30 -15.04
CA VAL A 35 6.85 7.20 -14.77
C VAL A 35 8.16 6.44 -14.90
N LYS A 36 9.28 7.16 -15.08
CA LYS A 36 10.64 6.58 -15.17
C LYS A 36 10.79 5.45 -16.22
N GLY A 37 9.98 5.47 -17.27
CA GLY A 37 9.98 4.43 -18.32
C GLY A 37 9.21 3.15 -17.97
N TYR A 38 8.65 3.05 -16.76
CA TYR A 38 7.82 1.92 -16.36
C TYR A 38 6.36 2.13 -16.75
N LYS A 39 5.73 1.06 -17.26
CA LYS A 39 4.29 1.03 -17.49
C LYS A 39 3.55 0.85 -16.17
N CYS A 40 2.29 1.26 -16.13
CA CYS A 40 1.38 0.93 -15.04
C CYS A 40 0.39 -0.13 -15.50
N SER A 41 0.08 -1.08 -14.62
CA SER A 41 -1.00 -2.05 -14.80
C SER A 41 -1.71 -2.23 -13.48
N VAL A 42 -3.02 -1.96 -13.44
CA VAL A 42 -3.86 -2.17 -12.25
C VAL A 42 -5.00 -3.08 -12.66
N GLN A 43 -5.02 -4.30 -12.12
CA GLN A 43 -5.98 -5.34 -12.50
C GLN A 43 -6.65 -5.92 -11.27
N SER A 44 -7.96 -6.13 -11.34
CA SER A 44 -8.75 -6.76 -10.26
C SER A 44 -8.45 -6.17 -8.88
N THR A 45 -8.31 -4.84 -8.79
CA THR A 45 -7.78 -4.16 -7.60
C THR A 45 -8.77 -3.08 -7.14
N LEU A 46 -9.00 -3.01 -5.83
CA LEU A 46 -9.74 -1.91 -5.20
C LEU A 46 -8.75 -0.86 -4.71
N SER A 47 -8.92 0.39 -5.13
CA SER A 47 -8.01 1.50 -4.78
C SER A 47 -8.82 2.64 -4.19
N ALA A 48 -8.50 3.00 -2.95
CA ALA A 48 -9.13 4.10 -2.25
C ALA A 48 -8.50 5.45 -2.64
N GLU A 49 -9.17 6.53 -2.23
CA GLU A 49 -8.76 7.92 -2.48
C GLU A 49 -7.34 8.23 -1.94
N GLY A 50 -6.65 9.16 -2.60
CA GLY A 50 -5.29 9.57 -2.29
C GLY A 50 -4.21 8.57 -2.66
N SER A 51 -4.58 7.34 -3.06
CA SER A 51 -3.59 6.34 -3.47
C SER A 51 -2.97 6.66 -4.83
N ARG A 52 -1.66 6.44 -4.95
CA ARG A 52 -0.85 6.76 -6.12
C ARG A 52 -0.07 5.52 -6.57
N VAL A 53 -0.31 5.09 -7.80
CA VAL A 53 0.38 3.98 -8.45
C VAL A 53 1.27 4.56 -9.54
N LEU A 54 2.59 4.57 -9.29
CA LEU A 54 3.56 5.26 -10.14
C LEU A 54 4.48 4.24 -10.79
N GLY A 55 4.34 4.02 -12.10
CA GLY A 55 5.20 3.11 -12.86
C GLY A 55 5.27 1.68 -12.29
N SER A 56 4.15 1.12 -11.84
CA SER A 56 4.11 -0.14 -11.09
C SER A 56 2.95 -1.04 -11.52
N THR A 57 3.06 -2.33 -11.22
CA THR A 57 2.03 -3.34 -11.47
C THR A 57 1.33 -3.72 -10.17
N VAL A 58 -0.01 -3.65 -10.15
CA VAL A 58 -0.85 -4.04 -9.02
C VAL A 58 -1.92 -5.00 -9.51
N GLU A 59 -1.98 -6.18 -8.92
CA GLU A 59 -2.92 -7.22 -9.33
C GLU A 59 -3.58 -7.87 -8.12
N SER A 60 -4.90 -8.10 -8.21
CA SER A 60 -5.68 -8.83 -7.20
C SER A 60 -5.44 -8.32 -5.77
N SER A 61 -5.36 -6.99 -5.61
CA SER A 61 -4.95 -6.34 -4.36
C SER A 61 -5.96 -5.30 -3.87
N VAL A 62 -5.82 -4.87 -2.63
CA VAL A 62 -6.61 -3.79 -2.04
C VAL A 62 -5.66 -2.70 -1.54
N LEU A 63 -5.81 -1.48 -2.06
CA LEU A 63 -5.05 -0.30 -1.64
C LEU A 63 -5.96 0.61 -0.81
N SER A 64 -5.58 0.83 0.45
CA SER A 64 -6.25 1.78 1.33
C SER A 64 -5.88 3.22 0.97
N ARG A 65 -6.41 4.19 1.74
CA ARG A 65 -6.23 5.62 1.44
C ARG A 65 -4.76 6.03 1.49
N ASN A 66 -4.40 7.01 0.66
CA ASN A 66 -3.08 7.66 0.70
C ASN A 66 -1.86 6.71 0.51
N CYS A 67 -2.05 5.55 -0.10
CA CYS A 67 -0.93 4.64 -0.44
C CYS A 67 -0.07 5.20 -1.57
N VAL A 68 1.24 4.92 -1.56
CA VAL A 68 2.14 5.29 -2.66
C VAL A 68 2.91 4.06 -3.10
N ILE A 69 2.80 3.70 -4.37
CA ILE A 69 3.55 2.60 -4.99
C ILE A 69 4.54 3.20 -5.95
N MET A 70 5.83 3.01 -5.67
CA MET A 70 6.92 3.60 -6.43
C MET A 70 7.29 2.76 -7.66
N PRO A 71 8.06 3.34 -8.61
CA PRO A 71 8.31 2.72 -9.91
C PRO A 71 9.08 1.40 -9.84
N GLY A 72 8.78 0.52 -10.80
CA GLY A 72 9.39 -0.81 -10.92
C GLY A 72 8.83 -1.85 -9.96
N SER A 73 7.89 -1.47 -9.09
CA SER A 73 7.33 -2.37 -8.08
C SER A 73 6.17 -3.22 -8.61
N SER A 74 6.03 -4.43 -8.09
CA SER A 74 4.94 -5.37 -8.36
C SER A 74 4.26 -5.78 -7.06
N VAL A 75 2.94 -5.62 -6.98
CA VAL A 75 2.13 -5.98 -5.80
C VAL A 75 1.01 -6.93 -6.24
N GLU A 76 1.02 -8.16 -5.72
CA GLU A 76 0.09 -9.22 -6.09
C GLU A 76 -0.60 -9.81 -4.85
N GLU A 77 -1.90 -10.06 -4.93
CA GLU A 77 -2.65 -10.79 -3.88
C GLU A 77 -2.49 -10.17 -2.48
N SER A 78 -2.44 -8.84 -2.39
CA SER A 78 -2.00 -8.15 -1.17
C SER A 78 -3.00 -7.10 -0.66
N ILE A 79 -2.96 -6.83 0.64
CA ILE A 79 -3.74 -5.78 1.30
C ILE A 79 -2.77 -4.73 1.83
N ILE A 80 -2.92 -3.50 1.35
CA ILE A 80 -2.05 -2.37 1.70
C ILE A 80 -2.85 -1.37 2.54
N GLY A 81 -2.40 -1.16 3.77
CA GLY A 81 -3.01 -0.27 4.76
C GLY A 81 -2.83 1.21 4.44
N GLU A 82 -3.47 2.07 5.24
CA GLU A 82 -3.51 3.51 4.99
C GLU A 82 -2.11 4.14 5.05
N GLY A 83 -1.81 5.04 4.11
CA GLY A 83 -0.58 5.84 4.13
C GLY A 83 0.70 5.03 3.95
N VAL A 84 0.61 3.79 3.46
CA VAL A 84 1.77 2.93 3.20
C VAL A 84 2.53 3.42 1.97
N VAL A 85 3.86 3.44 2.06
CA VAL A 85 4.75 3.75 0.94
C VAL A 85 5.54 2.50 0.57
N ILE A 86 5.37 2.03 -0.66
CA ILE A 86 6.14 0.93 -1.23
C ILE A 86 7.28 1.52 -2.06
N GLY A 87 8.52 1.25 -1.66
CA GLY A 87 9.73 1.68 -2.35
C GLY A 87 9.86 1.17 -3.79
N GLU A 88 10.92 1.62 -4.48
CA GLU A 88 11.18 1.27 -5.88
C GLU A 88 11.60 -0.19 -6.03
N ASN A 89 11.22 -0.82 -7.14
CA ASN A 89 11.58 -2.21 -7.49
C ASN A 89 11.23 -3.26 -6.43
N CYS A 90 10.19 -3.02 -5.62
CA CYS A 90 9.71 -3.99 -4.65
C CYS A 90 8.87 -5.08 -5.30
N ARG A 91 8.97 -6.32 -4.82
CA ARG A 91 8.14 -7.43 -5.26
C ARG A 91 7.41 -8.01 -4.07
N LEU A 92 6.11 -7.77 -3.98
CA LEU A 92 5.29 -8.17 -2.86
C LEU A 92 4.19 -9.12 -3.34
N LYS A 93 4.09 -10.29 -2.72
CA LYS A 93 3.05 -11.28 -3.00
C LYS A 93 2.48 -11.82 -1.71
N LYS A 94 1.15 -11.93 -1.61
CA LYS A 94 0.47 -12.46 -0.42
C LYS A 94 0.89 -11.76 0.88
N VAL A 95 0.92 -10.42 0.84
CA VAL A 95 1.29 -9.61 2.02
C VAL A 95 0.12 -8.79 2.52
N ILE A 96 0.04 -8.64 3.84
CA ILE A 96 -0.82 -7.69 4.53
C ILE A 96 0.10 -6.68 5.21
N ILE A 97 0.11 -5.45 4.71
CA ILE A 97 0.90 -4.37 5.28
C ILE A 97 -0.03 -3.44 6.03
N ASP A 98 0.16 -3.32 7.34
CA ASP A 98 -0.57 -2.39 8.18
C ASP A 98 -0.19 -0.93 7.88
N SER A 99 -0.98 0.00 8.39
CA SER A 99 -0.94 1.42 8.03
C SER A 99 0.40 2.09 8.40
N HIS A 100 0.76 3.12 7.63
CA HIS A 100 1.93 3.99 7.83
C HIS A 100 3.30 3.31 7.75
N ASN A 101 3.36 2.11 7.15
CA ASN A 101 4.62 1.45 6.86
C ASN A 101 5.32 2.08 5.65
N ILE A 102 6.66 2.11 5.70
CA ILE A 102 7.52 2.46 4.56
C ILE A 102 8.34 1.22 4.23
N ILE A 103 8.04 0.61 3.10
CA ILE A 103 8.75 -0.56 2.60
C ILE A 103 9.99 -0.09 1.83
N PRO A 104 11.21 -0.49 2.24
CA PRO A 104 12.44 -0.10 1.55
C PRO A 104 12.46 -0.54 0.08
N ALA A 105 13.21 0.19 -0.75
CA ALA A 105 13.41 -0.21 -2.15
C ALA A 105 14.05 -1.61 -2.28
N ASN A 106 13.73 -2.32 -3.36
CA ASN A 106 14.18 -3.68 -3.67
C ASN A 106 13.75 -4.75 -2.65
N THR A 107 12.74 -4.46 -1.82
CA THR A 107 12.21 -5.45 -0.87
C THR A 107 11.44 -6.53 -1.63
N VAL A 108 11.71 -7.79 -1.29
CA VAL A 108 11.02 -8.95 -1.84
C VAL A 108 10.35 -9.69 -0.70
N MET A 109 9.04 -9.95 -0.82
CA MET A 109 8.22 -10.65 0.19
C MET A 109 7.26 -11.60 -0.51
N GLY A 110 7.15 -12.83 0.00
CA GLY A 110 6.16 -13.82 -0.44
C GLY A 110 6.64 -14.70 -1.60
N PHE A 111 7.96 -14.78 -1.80
CA PHE A 111 8.59 -15.58 -2.84
C PHE A 111 9.48 -16.69 -2.28
N ASP A 112 10.00 -16.54 -1.05
CA ASP A 112 10.90 -17.50 -0.40
C ASP A 112 10.37 -17.82 1.00
N PRO A 113 9.65 -18.95 1.16
CA PRO A 113 9.03 -19.31 2.42
C PRO A 113 10.00 -19.55 3.58
N GLU A 114 11.25 -19.95 3.31
CA GLU A 114 12.26 -20.11 4.35
C GLU A 114 12.74 -18.73 4.83
N TYR A 115 13.11 -17.85 3.89
CA TYR A 115 13.57 -16.50 4.19
C TYR A 115 12.46 -15.66 4.85
N ASP A 116 11.24 -15.74 4.32
CA ASP A 116 10.10 -14.94 4.77
C ASP A 116 9.74 -15.28 6.23
N ARG A 117 9.85 -16.55 6.65
CA ARG A 117 9.58 -16.97 8.03
C ARG A 117 10.65 -16.54 9.03
N GLU A 118 11.89 -16.39 8.56
CA GLU A 118 13.00 -15.92 9.41
C GLU A 118 12.95 -14.40 9.62
N HIS A 119 12.49 -13.65 8.61
CA HIS A 119 12.56 -12.18 8.61
C HIS A 119 11.23 -11.49 8.90
N TYR A 120 10.09 -12.13 8.66
CA TYR A 120 8.76 -11.53 8.79
C TYR A 120 7.81 -12.40 9.62
N SER A 121 6.71 -11.79 10.06
CA SER A 121 5.62 -12.53 10.69
C SER A 121 4.81 -13.22 9.60
N VAL A 122 4.88 -14.55 9.53
CA VAL A 122 4.17 -15.36 8.54
C VAL A 122 3.11 -16.20 9.24
N ASP A 123 1.89 -16.18 8.73
CA ASP A 123 0.84 -17.08 9.21
C ASP A 123 1.17 -18.53 8.77
N PRO A 124 1.30 -19.49 9.72
CA PRO A 124 1.75 -20.84 9.41
C PRO A 124 0.78 -21.63 8.53
N GLY A 125 -0.51 -21.29 8.53
CA GLY A 125 -1.53 -21.97 7.73
C GLY A 125 -1.61 -21.44 6.30
N SER A 126 -1.70 -20.12 6.13
CA SER A 126 -1.94 -19.46 4.84
C SER A 126 -0.68 -19.02 4.11
N GLY A 127 0.47 -18.92 4.79
CA GLY A 127 1.70 -18.39 4.23
C GLY A 127 1.66 -16.89 3.94
N ILE A 128 0.69 -16.18 4.51
CA ILE A 128 0.54 -14.73 4.35
C ILE A 128 1.54 -14.02 5.26
N ILE A 129 2.25 -13.04 4.70
CA ILE A 129 3.17 -12.19 5.45
C ILE A 129 2.39 -11.02 6.05
N VAL A 130 2.56 -10.78 7.34
CA VAL A 130 1.94 -9.67 8.06
C VAL A 130 3.00 -8.70 8.54
N VAL A 131 2.93 -7.47 8.07
CA VAL A 131 3.78 -6.37 8.51
C VAL A 131 2.94 -5.46 9.40
N GLY A 132 3.17 -5.50 10.72
CA GLY A 132 2.45 -4.68 11.69
C GLY A 132 2.82 -3.18 11.59
N MET A 133 2.01 -2.34 12.22
CA MET A 133 2.28 -0.90 12.29
C MET A 133 3.68 -0.63 12.89
N PRO A 134 4.46 0.32 12.34
CA PRO A 134 5.71 0.71 12.98
C PRO A 134 5.43 1.24 14.40
N LYS A 135 6.37 1.03 15.32
CA LYS A 135 6.23 1.56 16.68
C LYS A 135 5.94 3.05 16.61
N MET A 136 4.79 3.46 17.14
CA MET A 136 4.38 4.85 17.19
C MET A 136 5.46 5.64 17.92
N GLN A 137 6.24 6.41 17.16
CA GLN A 137 7.12 7.40 17.74
C GLN A 137 6.20 8.54 18.18
N LEU A 138 5.78 8.51 19.46
CA LEU A 138 5.19 9.68 20.10
C LEU A 138 6.09 10.86 19.74
N ARG A 139 5.50 11.92 19.17
CA ARG A 139 6.24 13.14 18.83
C ARG A 139 7.11 13.52 20.03
N LYS A 140 8.40 13.23 19.96
CA LYS A 140 9.39 13.86 20.81
C LYS A 140 9.15 15.34 20.60
N SER A 141 8.89 16.08 21.68
CA SER A 141 8.55 17.51 21.68
C SER A 141 9.24 18.18 20.51
N ILE A 142 8.46 18.61 19.53
CA ILE A 142 8.98 19.34 18.38
C ILE A 142 9.57 20.60 18.98
N GLU A 143 10.89 20.64 19.15
CA GLU A 143 11.60 21.92 19.15
C GLU A 143 11.34 22.47 17.76
N ASN A 144 10.32 23.33 17.65
CA ASN A 144 10.10 24.08 16.43
C ASN A 144 11.45 24.74 16.12
N PRO A 145 12.07 24.48 14.95
CA PRO A 145 13.18 25.31 14.54
C PRO A 145 12.65 26.75 14.56
N LYS A 146 13.27 27.59 15.37
CA LYS A 146 12.86 29.00 15.54
C LYS A 146 13.07 29.83 14.27
N GLU A 147 13.71 29.23 13.25
CA GLU A 147 14.05 29.89 12.01
C GLU A 147 13.33 29.22 10.83
N GLY A 148 12.84 30.05 9.92
CA GLY A 148 12.08 29.64 8.75
C GLY A 148 12.89 28.77 7.79
N PHE A 149 12.19 27.89 7.08
CA PHE A 149 12.75 26.99 6.09
C PHE A 149 13.44 27.76 4.94
N ASP A 150 14.72 27.46 4.69
CA ASP A 150 15.54 28.13 3.67
C ASP A 150 15.35 27.50 2.28
N TRP A 151 14.70 28.27 1.40
CA TRP A 151 14.39 27.91 0.02
C TRP A 151 15.59 27.99 -0.94
N SER A 152 16.74 28.51 -0.50
CA SER A 152 17.92 28.70 -1.36
C SER A 152 18.73 27.43 -1.63
N SER A 153 18.40 26.32 -0.97
CA SER A 153 19.11 25.04 -1.10
C SER A 153 18.77 24.21 -2.36
N PHE A 154 17.83 24.69 -3.19
CA PHE A 154 17.37 24.00 -4.39
C PHE A 154 17.73 24.71 -5.72
N SER A 155 18.62 25.71 -5.69
CA SER A 155 19.19 26.34 -6.90
C SER A 155 20.54 25.76 -7.27
#